data_AF-A0A2I4C4H0-F1
#
_entry.id   AF-A0A2I4C4H0-F1
#
_cell.length_a   1.000
_cell.length_b   1.000
_cell.length_c   1.000
_cell.angle_alpha   90.00
_cell.angle_beta   90.00
_cell.angle_gamma   90.00
#
_symmetry.space_group_name_H-M   'P 1'
#
loop_
_entity.id
_entity.type
_entity.pdbx_description
1 polymer ?
#
loop_
_entity_poly.entity_id
_entity_poly.type
_entity_poly.pdbx_seq_one_letter_code
_entity_poly.pdbx_strand_id
1 'polypeptide(L)'
;MMENTPNSRPHVESSGDCAICLDPIQKKKTLTCQHSFCTECIDSVFKVKPACPICNTFHGVYTGTQPMGTMTVTRSWLSLPGYEGCGSITIQYSFPAGIQGPEHPNPGVRYSSTSRTAFLPACAEGEKVLKLLRKAFDRRLIFTVGRSATTGLNNVITWNDIHHKTSTTGGPECFGYPDPEYLLRVQEELYLKGVTEDD
;
A
#
# COMPACT_ATOMS: atom_id res chain seq x y z
N MET A 1 -2.53 -37.31 -49.81
CA MET A 1 -1.69 -36.16 -49.41
C MET A 1 -2.59 -34.94 -49.56
N MET A 2 -3.04 -34.21 -48.55
CA MET A 2 -2.43 -33.83 -47.28
C MET A 2 -3.48 -33.83 -46.15
N GLU A 3 -2.98 -33.90 -44.93
CA GLU A 3 -3.68 -34.16 -43.67
C GLU A 3 -4.35 -32.92 -43.04
N ASN A 4 -5.34 -33.22 -42.20
CA ASN A 4 -5.91 -32.34 -41.17
C ASN A 4 -4.83 -31.73 -40.26
N THR A 5 -5.03 -30.49 -39.82
CA THR A 5 -4.56 -30.04 -38.49
C THR A 5 -5.53 -29.00 -37.90
N PRO A 6 -6.10 -29.24 -36.71
CA PRO A 6 -6.81 -28.21 -35.97
C PRO A 6 -5.82 -27.29 -35.25
N ASN A 7 -6.09 -25.99 -35.33
CA ASN A 7 -5.35 -24.91 -34.70
C ASN A 7 -5.40 -25.01 -33.16
N SER A 8 -4.44 -25.74 -32.58
CA SER A 8 -4.20 -25.77 -31.14
C SER A 8 -3.47 -24.49 -30.73
N ARG A 9 -4.17 -23.64 -29.96
CA ARG A 9 -3.55 -22.57 -29.16
C ARG A 9 -2.40 -23.19 -28.34
N PRO A 10 -1.20 -22.57 -28.26
CA PRO A 10 -0.19 -23.08 -27.35
C PRO A 10 -0.71 -22.88 -25.92
N HIS A 11 -1.09 -23.98 -25.29
CA HIS A 11 -1.06 -24.07 -23.84
C HIS A 11 0.38 -23.77 -23.43
N VAL A 12 0.58 -22.67 -22.70
CA VAL A 12 1.85 -22.39 -22.03
C VAL A 12 2.03 -23.53 -21.03
N GLU A 13 2.84 -24.51 -21.39
CA GLU A 13 3.33 -25.52 -20.46
C GLU A 13 3.95 -24.77 -19.29
N SER A 14 3.48 -25.09 -18.09
CA SER A 14 4.09 -24.69 -16.83
C SER A 14 5.54 -25.13 -16.90
N SER A 15 6.45 -24.25 -17.31
CA SER A 15 7.88 -24.51 -17.18
C SER A 15 8.07 -24.85 -15.71
N GLY A 16 8.59 -26.04 -15.43
CA GLY A 16 8.83 -26.52 -14.08
C GLY A 16 9.90 -25.70 -13.35
N ASP A 17 10.18 -24.49 -13.83
CA ASP A 17 11.23 -23.59 -13.46
C ASP A 17 10.68 -22.53 -12.50
N CYS A 18 11.51 -22.21 -11.51
CA CYS A 18 11.21 -21.24 -10.49
C CYS A 18 11.39 -19.82 -11.05
N ALA A 19 10.35 -18.99 -11.03
CA ALA A 19 10.43 -17.60 -11.52
C ALA A 19 11.37 -16.68 -10.71
N ILE A 20 11.97 -17.16 -9.62
CA ILE A 20 12.91 -16.40 -8.78
C ILE A 20 14.37 -16.69 -9.18
N CYS A 21 14.75 -17.96 -9.32
CA CYS A 21 16.12 -18.35 -9.68
C CYS A 21 16.28 -18.76 -11.15
N LEU A 22 15.17 -18.92 -11.88
CA LEU A 22 15.10 -19.34 -13.28
C LEU A 22 15.59 -20.77 -13.56
N ASP A 23 15.74 -21.58 -12.50
CA ASP A 23 16.12 -23.00 -12.57
C ASP A 23 14.92 -23.91 -12.26
N PRO A 24 14.97 -25.22 -12.60
CA PRO A 24 13.95 -26.19 -12.20
C PRO A 24 13.64 -26.15 -10.71
N ILE A 25 12.36 -26.16 -10.35
CA ILE A 25 11.87 -26.01 -8.98
C ILE A 25 12.43 -27.11 -8.07
N GLN A 26 13.24 -26.70 -7.10
CA GLN A 26 13.78 -27.54 -6.03
C GLN A 26 12.94 -27.41 -4.77
N LYS A 27 12.54 -28.53 -4.15
CA LYS A 27 11.66 -28.55 -2.97
C LYS A 27 10.42 -27.65 -3.19
N LYS A 28 9.51 -28.08 -4.07
CA LYS A 28 8.36 -27.27 -4.51
C LYS A 28 7.52 -26.77 -3.34
N LYS A 29 7.32 -25.45 -3.28
CA LYS A 29 6.33 -24.79 -2.40
C LYS A 29 5.29 -24.10 -3.26
N THR A 30 4.02 -24.48 -3.09
CA THR A 30 2.88 -23.90 -3.81
C THR A 30 2.14 -22.95 -2.87
N LEU A 31 1.92 -21.72 -3.33
CA LEU A 31 1.23 -20.69 -2.57
C LEU A 31 -0.30 -20.82 -2.74
N THR A 32 -1.10 -20.10 -1.92
CA THR A 32 -2.57 -20.13 -2.06
C THR A 32 -3.08 -19.50 -3.37
N CYS A 33 -2.25 -18.71 -4.05
CA CYS A 33 -2.49 -18.21 -5.40
C CYS A 33 -2.09 -19.23 -6.49
N GLN A 34 -1.78 -20.47 -6.12
CA GLN A 34 -1.42 -21.60 -6.98
C GLN A 34 -0.08 -21.48 -7.74
N HIS A 35 0.63 -20.36 -7.63
CA HIS A 35 2.01 -20.23 -8.12
C HIS A 35 2.99 -21.06 -7.28
N SER A 36 3.98 -21.66 -7.95
CA SER A 36 4.96 -22.57 -7.34
C SER A 36 6.39 -22.06 -7.50
N PHE A 37 7.20 -22.25 -6.47
CA PHE A 37 8.59 -21.80 -6.41
C PHE A 37 9.46 -22.83 -5.68
N CYS A 38 10.80 -22.67 -5.77
CA CYS A 38 11.69 -23.32 -4.82
C CYS A 38 11.39 -22.82 -3.40
N THR A 39 11.32 -23.72 -2.41
CA THR A 39 11.03 -23.34 -1.01
C THR A 39 11.99 -22.24 -0.52
N GLU A 40 13.30 -22.42 -0.72
CA GLU A 40 14.32 -21.48 -0.26
C GLU A 40 14.22 -20.11 -0.96
N CYS A 41 13.86 -20.10 -2.24
CA CYS A 41 13.65 -18.86 -3.00
C CYS A 41 12.48 -18.05 -2.45
N ILE A 42 11.31 -18.69 -2.31
CA ILE A 42 10.11 -17.97 -1.87
C ILE A 42 10.18 -17.56 -0.39
N ASP A 43 10.81 -18.37 0.46
CA ASP A 43 11.03 -18.01 1.86
C ASP A 43 11.95 -16.80 2.00
N SER A 44 12.94 -16.66 1.10
CA SER A 44 13.81 -15.48 1.07
C SER A 44 13.07 -14.21 0.64
N VAL A 45 12.15 -14.32 -0.33
CA VAL A 45 11.28 -13.20 -0.72
C VAL A 45 10.37 -12.78 0.44
N PHE A 46 9.75 -13.77 1.12
CA PHE A 46 8.80 -13.50 2.21
C PHE A 46 9.42 -12.85 3.44
N LYS A 47 10.73 -12.95 3.64
CA LYS A 47 11.45 -12.17 4.67
C LYS A 47 11.41 -10.66 4.43
N VAL A 48 11.24 -10.22 3.17
CA VAL A 48 11.19 -8.81 2.79
C VAL A 48 9.75 -8.37 2.54
N LYS A 49 9.02 -9.10 1.71
CA LYS A 49 7.61 -8.85 1.39
C LYS A 49 6.89 -10.19 1.25
N PRO A 50 5.90 -10.51 2.09
CA PRO A 50 5.17 -11.77 2.03
C PRO A 50 4.14 -11.73 0.89
N ALA A 51 4.57 -11.49 -0.35
CA ALA A 51 3.72 -11.43 -1.53
C ALA A 51 4.29 -12.30 -2.65
N CYS A 52 3.41 -12.96 -3.40
CA CYS A 52 3.80 -13.75 -4.55
C CYS A 52 4.53 -12.89 -5.59
N PRO A 53 5.75 -13.26 -6.04
CA PRO A 53 6.48 -12.53 -7.08
C PRO A 53 5.77 -12.43 -8.44
N ILE A 54 4.80 -13.31 -8.71
CA ILE A 54 4.10 -13.38 -10.00
C ILE A 54 2.84 -12.52 -9.99
N CYS A 55 2.01 -12.63 -8.94
CA CYS A 55 0.70 -11.98 -8.90
C CYS A 55 0.49 -11.00 -7.73
N ASN A 56 1.49 -10.77 -6.89
CA ASN A 56 1.45 -9.91 -5.70
C ASN A 56 0.42 -10.30 -4.62
N THR A 57 -0.24 -11.46 -4.71
CA THR A 57 -1.09 -11.96 -3.62
C THR A 57 -0.29 -12.10 -2.33
N PHE A 58 -0.78 -11.52 -1.24
CA PHE A 58 -0.11 -11.57 0.07
C PHE A 58 -0.34 -12.93 0.76
N HIS A 59 0.71 -13.44 1.41
CA HIS A 59 0.75 -14.71 2.14
C HIS A 59 1.28 -14.48 3.57
N GLY A 60 0.71 -13.48 4.24
CA GLY A 60 1.09 -13.05 5.59
C GLY A 60 0.81 -11.56 5.81
N VAL A 61 1.00 -11.10 7.03
CA VAL A 61 0.85 -9.68 7.35
C VAL A 61 2.09 -8.93 6.88
N TYR A 62 1.90 -7.97 5.98
CA TYR A 62 2.94 -7.05 5.58
C TYR A 62 2.93 -5.80 6.46
N THR A 63 4.10 -5.45 6.99
CA THR A 63 4.29 -4.26 7.82
C THR A 63 5.35 -3.35 7.21
N GLY A 64 5.13 -2.05 7.28
CA GLY A 64 6.08 -1.05 6.78
C GLY A 64 7.03 -0.52 7.85
N THR A 65 7.68 0.60 7.51
CA THR A 65 8.75 1.22 8.30
C THR A 65 8.31 2.56 8.90
N GLN A 66 7.02 2.90 8.90
CA GLN A 66 6.50 4.12 9.55
C GLN A 66 7.05 4.27 10.98
N PRO A 67 7.62 5.44 11.37
CA PRO A 67 7.99 5.70 12.76
C PRO A 67 6.82 5.64 13.73
N MET A 68 7.10 5.50 15.03
CA MET A 68 6.05 5.61 16.05
C MET A 68 5.44 7.00 16.05
N GLY A 69 4.11 7.06 16.05
CA GLY A 69 3.33 8.29 15.99
C GLY A 69 1.87 8.02 16.33
N THR A 70 1.03 9.02 16.09
CA THR A 70 -0.41 8.96 16.40
C THR A 70 -1.25 9.26 15.16
N MET A 71 -2.46 8.71 15.13
CA MET A 71 -3.50 8.98 14.15
C MET A 71 -4.81 9.24 14.89
N THR A 72 -5.27 10.49 14.93
CA THR A 72 -6.52 10.89 15.55
C THR A 72 -7.56 11.24 14.49
N VAL A 73 -8.84 11.09 14.84
CA VAL A 73 -9.96 11.27 13.90
C VAL A 73 -11.01 12.15 14.55
N THR A 74 -11.44 13.17 13.82
CA THR A 74 -12.59 14.01 14.18
C THR A 74 -13.60 14.03 13.05
N ARG A 75 -14.88 14.26 13.39
CA ARG A 75 -15.99 14.31 12.43
C ARG A 75 -16.67 15.66 12.51
N SER A 76 -17.15 16.13 11.36
CA SER A 76 -17.87 17.39 11.20
C SER A 76 -19.08 17.19 10.30
N TRP A 77 -20.09 18.04 10.49
CA TRP A 77 -21.28 18.09 9.63
C TRP A 77 -21.04 18.81 8.30
N LEU A 78 -19.90 19.50 8.16
CA LEU A 78 -19.54 20.19 6.93
C LEU A 78 -19.19 19.19 5.83
N SER A 79 -19.85 19.31 4.67
CA SER A 79 -19.58 18.48 3.49
C SER A 79 -18.30 18.89 2.78
N LEU A 80 -17.65 17.91 2.15
CA LEU A 80 -16.60 18.16 1.17
C LEU A 80 -17.22 18.37 -0.22
N PRO A 81 -16.62 19.19 -1.09
CA PRO A 81 -17.09 19.35 -2.47
C PRO A 81 -17.23 18.01 -3.19
N GLY A 82 -18.39 17.76 -3.81
CA GLY A 82 -18.73 16.51 -4.51
C GLY A 82 -19.30 15.41 -3.61
N TYR A 83 -19.49 15.68 -2.32
CA TYR A 83 -20.12 14.78 -1.35
C TYR A 83 -21.17 15.53 -0.53
N GLU A 84 -21.98 16.36 -1.19
CA GLU A 84 -23.04 17.15 -0.56
C GLU A 84 -24.02 16.23 0.21
N GLY A 85 -24.38 16.64 1.41
CA GLY A 85 -25.24 15.84 2.31
C GLY A 85 -24.49 14.80 3.14
N CYS A 86 -23.20 14.58 2.88
CA CYS A 86 -22.31 13.85 3.78
C CYS A 86 -21.59 14.82 4.71
N GLY A 87 -21.27 14.40 5.93
CA GLY A 87 -20.31 15.14 6.76
C GLY A 87 -18.88 15.02 6.22
N SER A 88 -17.90 15.40 7.01
CA SER A 88 -16.48 15.19 6.74
C SER A 88 -15.77 14.56 7.93
N ILE A 89 -14.71 13.81 7.62
CA ILE A 89 -13.79 13.20 8.55
C ILE A 89 -12.45 13.89 8.38
N THR A 90 -11.89 14.39 9.47
CA THR A 90 -10.52 14.90 9.52
C THR A 90 -9.64 13.89 10.24
N ILE A 91 -8.58 13.45 9.57
CA ILE A 91 -7.55 12.56 10.11
C ILE A 91 -6.31 13.39 10.38
N GLN A 92 -5.83 13.37 11.62
CA GLN A 92 -4.60 14.05 12.00
C GLN A 92 -3.54 13.03 12.37
N TYR A 93 -2.42 13.07 11.66
CA TYR A 93 -1.24 12.29 11.95
C TYR A 93 -0.20 13.16 12.66
N SER A 94 0.44 12.64 13.70
CA SER A 94 1.51 13.34 14.40
C SER A 94 2.65 12.40 14.75
N PHE A 95 3.87 12.80 14.40
CA PHE A 95 5.09 12.03 14.63
C PHE A 95 6.13 12.92 15.34
N PRO A 96 6.71 12.46 16.46
CA PRO A 96 7.84 13.13 17.07
C PRO A 96 9.10 12.99 16.21
N ALA A 97 10.11 13.81 16.51
CA ALA A 97 11.45 13.63 15.95
C ALA A 97 12.07 12.36 16.52
N GLY A 98 12.98 11.75 15.78
CA GLY A 98 13.59 10.49 16.20
C GLY A 98 14.88 10.17 15.47
N ILE A 99 15.35 8.95 15.69
CA ILE A 99 16.54 8.37 15.08
C ILE A 99 16.09 7.20 14.22
N GLN A 100 16.65 7.10 13.02
CA GLN A 100 16.40 5.99 12.10
C GLN A 100 16.88 4.67 12.71
N GLY A 101 15.94 3.73 12.86
CA GLY A 101 16.24 2.34 13.20
C GLY A 101 16.84 1.54 12.03
N PRO A 102 17.20 0.26 12.24
CA PRO A 102 17.82 -0.61 11.23
C PRO A 102 16.96 -0.82 9.97
N GLU A 103 15.64 -0.61 10.06
CA GLU A 103 14.71 -0.75 8.95
C GLU A 103 14.68 0.46 7.99
N HIS A 104 15.32 1.56 8.38
CA HIS A 104 15.30 2.81 7.63
C HIS A 104 16.56 2.97 6.76
N PRO A 105 16.56 3.87 5.76
CA PRO A 105 17.66 4.01 4.81
C PRO A 105 19.02 4.35 5.42
N ASN A 106 19.05 5.13 6.51
CA ASN A 106 20.30 5.56 7.15
C ASN A 106 20.21 5.35 8.68
N PRO A 107 20.42 4.11 9.18
CA PRO A 107 20.35 3.83 10.62
C PRO A 107 21.27 4.75 11.44
N GLY A 108 20.78 5.25 12.57
CA GLY A 108 21.49 6.19 13.44
C GLY A 108 21.37 7.67 13.04
N VAL A 109 20.86 7.98 11.84
CA VAL A 109 20.63 9.36 11.40
C VAL A 109 19.29 9.88 11.92
N ARG A 110 19.24 11.16 12.31
CA ARG A 110 18.01 11.80 12.80
C ARG A 110 17.00 12.09 11.69
N TYR A 111 15.73 12.09 12.04
CA TYR A 111 14.64 12.71 11.28
C TYR A 111 13.85 13.67 12.17
N SER A 112 13.33 14.74 11.58
CA SER A 112 12.52 15.75 12.29
C SER A 112 11.10 15.27 12.53
N SER A 113 10.43 15.88 13.52
CA SER A 113 8.99 15.68 13.74
C SER A 113 8.17 16.15 12.54
N THR A 114 6.96 15.61 12.39
CA THR A 114 6.02 16.09 11.39
C THR A 114 4.58 15.93 11.87
N SER A 115 3.67 16.69 11.27
CA SER A 115 2.24 16.49 11.44
C SER A 115 1.54 16.73 10.11
N ARG A 116 0.52 15.94 9.82
CA ARG A 116 -0.24 16.03 8.57
C ARG A 116 -1.73 15.87 8.84
N THR A 117 -2.51 16.61 8.08
CA THR A 117 -3.97 16.53 8.12
C THR A 117 -4.48 15.99 6.79
N ALA A 118 -5.46 15.11 6.84
CA ALA A 118 -6.13 14.56 5.68
C ALA A 118 -7.65 14.53 5.88
N PHE A 119 -8.39 14.46 4.78
CA PHE A 119 -9.84 14.58 4.76
C PHE A 119 -10.50 13.43 3.98
N LEU A 120 -11.57 12.88 4.53
CA LEU A 120 -12.49 11.96 3.86
C LEU A 120 -13.92 12.48 3.98
N PRO A 121 -14.82 12.19 3.03
CA PRO A 121 -16.25 12.39 3.25
C PRO A 121 -16.75 11.42 4.32
N ALA A 122 -17.66 11.86 5.19
CA ALA A 122 -18.28 11.01 6.22
C ALA A 122 -19.48 10.23 5.65
N CYS A 123 -19.29 9.60 4.49
CA CYS A 123 -20.25 8.69 3.87
C CYS A 123 -19.86 7.23 4.14
N ALA A 124 -20.70 6.27 3.73
CA ALA A 124 -20.41 4.85 3.92
C ALA A 124 -19.06 4.43 3.32
N GLU A 125 -18.74 4.91 2.12
CA GLU A 125 -17.47 4.60 1.46
C GLU A 125 -16.27 5.28 2.13
N GLY A 126 -16.40 6.54 2.56
CA GLY A 126 -15.34 7.22 3.30
C GLY A 126 -15.06 6.61 4.66
N GLU A 127 -16.08 6.13 5.38
CA GLU A 127 -15.91 5.38 6.64
C GLU A 127 -15.24 4.01 6.40
N LYS A 128 -15.51 3.37 5.25
CA LYS A 128 -14.78 2.17 4.83
C LYS A 128 -13.30 2.47 4.61
N VAL A 129 -12.98 3.51 3.84
CA VAL A 129 -11.59 3.96 3.62
C VAL A 129 -10.90 4.29 4.95
N LEU A 130 -11.59 4.96 5.88
CA LEU A 130 -11.04 5.26 7.21
C LEU A 130 -10.60 4.00 7.96
N LYS A 131 -11.43 2.94 7.95
CA LYS A 131 -11.09 1.66 8.60
C LYS A 131 -9.84 1.03 7.99
N LEU A 132 -9.72 1.05 6.66
CA LEU A 132 -8.54 0.53 5.97
C LEU A 132 -7.30 1.38 6.25
N LEU A 133 -7.42 2.71 6.29
CA LEU A 133 -6.31 3.61 6.66
C LEU A 133 -5.85 3.36 8.11
N ARG A 134 -6.77 3.09 9.04
CA ARG A 134 -6.42 2.70 10.41
C ARG A 134 -5.60 1.42 10.43
N LYS A 135 -6.07 0.39 9.72
CA LYS A 135 -5.38 -0.90 9.59
C LYS A 135 -3.99 -0.73 8.96
N ALA A 136 -3.87 0.10 7.93
CA ALA A 136 -2.60 0.43 7.30
C ALA A 136 -1.66 1.20 8.26
N PHE A 137 -2.18 2.13 9.06
CA PHE A 137 -1.41 2.86 10.07
C PHE A 137 -0.87 1.92 11.15
N ASP A 138 -1.70 1.01 11.65
CA ASP A 138 -1.32 0.01 12.65
C ASP A 138 -0.26 -0.96 12.09
N ARG A 139 -0.33 -1.25 10.79
CA ARG A 139 0.69 -2.02 10.04
C ARG A 139 1.90 -1.18 9.62
N ARG A 140 2.03 0.06 10.07
CA ARG A 140 3.17 0.95 9.75
C ARG A 140 3.32 1.26 8.25
N LEU A 141 2.24 1.30 7.49
CA LEU A 141 2.24 1.41 6.02
C LEU A 141 1.93 2.82 5.47
N ILE A 142 1.37 3.74 6.25
CA ILE A 142 0.96 5.07 5.74
C ILE A 142 2.17 5.97 5.46
N PHE A 143 3.18 5.90 6.34
CA PHE A 143 4.40 6.71 6.26
C PHE A 143 5.66 5.86 6.19
N THR A 144 6.77 6.51 5.87
CA THR A 144 8.13 5.96 5.93
C THR A 144 9.13 7.08 6.20
N VAL A 145 10.39 6.74 6.51
CA VAL A 145 11.50 7.70 6.46
C VAL A 145 12.23 7.53 5.13
N GLY A 146 12.38 8.62 4.39
CA GLY A 146 13.02 8.57 3.08
C GLY A 146 13.23 9.95 2.47
N ARG A 147 13.16 9.99 1.15
CA ARG A 147 13.24 11.22 0.37
C ARG A 147 11.85 11.78 0.12
N SER A 148 11.62 13.04 0.48
CA SER A 148 10.38 13.76 0.15
C SER A 148 10.30 13.99 -1.35
N ALA A 149 9.20 13.57 -1.99
CA ALA A 149 8.99 13.80 -3.42
C ALA A 149 8.85 15.29 -3.77
N THR A 150 8.28 16.10 -2.86
CA THR A 150 7.97 17.51 -3.11
C THR A 150 9.17 18.42 -2.85
N THR A 151 9.95 18.14 -1.81
CA THR A 151 11.08 19.00 -1.38
C THR A 151 12.44 18.42 -1.71
N GLY A 152 12.51 17.15 -2.10
CA GLY A 152 13.76 16.45 -2.39
C GLY A 152 14.63 16.13 -1.16
N LEU A 153 14.21 16.54 0.04
CA LEU A 153 14.95 16.31 1.29
C LEU A 153 14.97 14.84 1.67
N ASN A 154 16.15 14.35 2.09
CA ASN A 154 16.34 13.00 2.62
C ASN A 154 16.14 12.97 4.14
N ASN A 155 15.99 11.78 4.71
CA ASN A 155 15.89 11.54 6.16
C ASN A 155 14.68 12.25 6.80
N VAL A 156 13.55 12.30 6.08
CA VAL A 156 12.30 12.91 6.54
C VAL A 156 11.15 11.91 6.52
N ILE A 157 10.17 12.14 7.37
CA ILE A 157 8.92 11.38 7.38
C ILE A 157 8.06 11.81 6.18
N THR A 158 7.81 10.86 5.28
CA THR A 158 7.07 11.08 4.03
C THR A 158 5.96 10.04 3.87
N TRP A 159 4.97 10.35 3.03
CA TRP A 159 3.93 9.41 2.62
C TRP A 159 4.56 8.18 1.94
N ASN A 160 3.91 7.01 2.07
CA ASN A 160 4.40 5.73 1.56
C ASN A 160 3.42 5.11 0.54
N ASP A 161 3.22 5.83 -0.57
CA ASP A 161 2.38 5.45 -1.73
C ASP A 161 0.88 5.24 -1.44
N ILE A 162 0.37 5.74 -0.32
CA ILE A 162 -1.06 5.81 -0.02
C ILE A 162 -1.46 7.27 0.02
N HIS A 163 -2.13 7.73 -1.04
CA HIS A 163 -2.45 9.13 -1.24
C HIS A 163 -3.56 9.58 -0.29
N HIS A 164 -3.33 10.77 0.29
CA HIS A 164 -4.27 11.41 1.18
C HIS A 164 -4.71 12.75 0.60
N LYS A 165 -5.97 13.10 0.82
CA LYS A 165 -6.46 14.44 0.50
C LYS A 165 -6.10 15.40 1.62
N THR A 166 -5.10 16.23 1.40
CA THR A 166 -4.58 17.20 2.38
C THR A 166 -5.21 18.58 2.26
N SER A 167 -6.11 18.77 1.30
CA SER A 167 -6.93 19.98 1.12
C SER A 167 -8.41 19.59 1.02
N THR A 168 -9.31 20.46 1.47
CA THR A 168 -10.75 20.30 1.24
C THR A 168 -11.20 20.90 -0.10
N THR A 169 -10.34 21.63 -0.79
CA THR A 169 -10.64 22.36 -2.04
C THR A 169 -9.50 22.26 -3.05
N GLY A 170 -9.72 22.74 -4.27
CA GLY A 170 -8.68 22.84 -5.32
C GLY A 170 -8.49 21.57 -6.14
N GLY A 171 -9.36 20.57 -5.96
CA GLY A 171 -9.36 19.36 -6.76
C GLY A 171 -8.07 18.52 -6.66
N PRO A 172 -7.88 17.54 -7.55
CA PRO A 172 -6.76 16.61 -7.50
C PRO A 172 -5.38 17.27 -7.54
N GLU A 173 -5.23 18.36 -8.32
CA GLU A 173 -3.97 19.09 -8.48
C GLU A 173 -3.46 19.73 -7.18
N CYS A 174 -4.38 20.09 -6.29
CA CYS A 174 -4.07 20.62 -4.97
C CYS A 174 -4.21 19.58 -3.85
N PHE A 175 -4.22 18.29 -4.20
CA PHE A 175 -4.45 17.17 -3.27
C PHE A 175 -5.76 17.34 -2.48
N GLY A 176 -6.79 17.90 -3.11
CA GLY A 176 -8.07 18.21 -2.48
C GLY A 176 -9.29 17.74 -3.25
N TYR A 177 -10.44 18.28 -2.88
CA TYR A 177 -11.75 17.96 -3.43
C TYR A 177 -12.27 19.12 -4.32
N PRO A 178 -13.22 18.85 -5.25
CA PRO A 178 -13.79 17.54 -5.57
C PRO A 178 -12.79 16.62 -6.30
N ASP A 179 -12.87 15.33 -6.03
CA ASP A 179 -12.13 14.28 -6.76
C ASP A 179 -12.97 12.99 -6.72
N PRO A 180 -13.75 12.71 -7.78
CA PRO A 180 -14.70 11.61 -7.78
C PRO A 180 -14.02 10.23 -7.79
N GLU A 181 -12.76 10.13 -8.20
CA GLU A 181 -12.03 8.85 -8.30
C GLU A 181 -11.21 8.55 -7.06
N TYR A 182 -11.06 9.51 -6.14
CA TYR A 182 -10.12 9.38 -5.02
C TYR A 182 -10.39 8.16 -4.13
N LEU A 183 -11.65 7.94 -3.72
CA LEU A 183 -11.99 6.84 -2.82
C LEU A 183 -11.71 5.47 -3.46
N LEU A 184 -11.93 5.32 -4.76
CA LEU A 184 -11.56 4.12 -5.50
C LEU A 184 -10.03 3.94 -5.52
N ARG A 185 -9.30 4.97 -5.96
CA ARG A 185 -7.83 4.90 -6.09
C ARG A 185 -7.14 4.59 -4.76
N VAL A 186 -7.56 5.22 -3.66
CA VAL A 186 -6.94 4.96 -2.34
C VAL A 186 -7.21 3.54 -1.84
N GLN A 187 -8.38 2.95 -2.17
CA GLN A 187 -8.66 1.54 -1.87
C GLN A 187 -7.75 0.60 -2.67
N GLU A 188 -7.49 0.90 -3.94
CA GLU A 188 -6.54 0.15 -4.77
C GLU A 188 -5.11 0.24 -4.23
N GLU A 189 -4.67 1.43 -3.82
CA GLU A 189 -3.36 1.65 -3.18
C GLU A 189 -3.21 0.85 -1.89
N LEU A 190 -4.26 0.84 -1.05
CA LEU A 190 -4.32 0.05 0.17
C LEU A 190 -4.26 -1.45 -0.13
N TYR A 191 -5.00 -1.91 -1.14
CA TYR A 191 -4.98 -3.29 -1.60
C TYR A 191 -3.58 -3.71 -2.07
N LEU A 192 -2.88 -2.86 -2.84
CA LEU A 192 -1.50 -3.10 -3.29
C LEU A 192 -0.49 -3.17 -2.13
N LYS A 193 -0.83 -2.59 -0.98
CA LYS A 193 -0.08 -2.68 0.28
C LYS A 193 -0.53 -3.84 1.17
N GLY A 194 -1.44 -4.69 0.71
CA GLY A 194 -1.94 -5.86 1.43
C GLY A 194 -2.94 -5.53 2.53
N VAL A 195 -3.67 -4.41 2.38
CA VAL A 195 -4.68 -3.95 3.33
C VAL A 195 -6.06 -4.11 2.70
N THR A 196 -6.77 -5.15 3.13
CA THR A 196 -8.13 -5.51 2.69
C THR A 196 -9.13 -5.41 3.85
N GLU A 197 -10.42 -5.55 3.56
CA GLU A 197 -11.45 -5.64 4.61
C GLU A 197 -11.41 -6.98 5.36
N ASP A 198 -11.01 -8.05 4.68
CA ASP A 198 -10.92 -9.41 5.22
C ASP A 198 -9.63 -9.57 6.06
N ASP A 199 -9.66 -9.18 7.34
CA ASP A 199 -8.87 -9.81 8.43
C ASP A 199 -9.57 -9.56 9.78
#